data_AF-A0A9E2GQB2-F1
#
_entry.id   AF-A0A9E2GQB2-F1
#
_cell.length_a   1.000
_cell.length_b   1.000
_cell.length_c   1.000
_cell.angle_alpha   90.00
_cell.angle_beta   90.00
_cell.angle_gamma   90.00
#
_symmetry.space_group_name_H-M   'P 1'
#
loop_
_entity.id
_entity.type
_entity.pdbx_description
1 polymer ?
#
loop_
_entity_poly.entity_id
_entity_poly.type
_entity_poly.pdbx_seq_one_letter_code
_entity_poly.pdbx_strand_id
1 'polypeptide(L)'
;MSTSFDPGRVQLSLTILDGVVVAAEVACVRPEVARMLRGQSADKVMALVPLIYSLCGKAQGIAARAALAAARGEAIDPHVDADALAEAAREHAWKLFVDWPKQLGIAPDEAYFVRLVRALPSERAGAAESLRAHPLPAALSAALGEGEIDGLLRERIDMRLAQLADWLAGKAQALGTVSASSVGPGIGEAKVETARGTLVHRLTLADDALADYTIIAPTDVHFAPTGQVAGWLEKLRGLPAGEAERQAARLVMAFDPCVPWDCTTR
;
A
#
# COMPACT_ATOMS: atom_id res chain seq x y z
N MET A 1 6.33 -25.06 -16.62
CA MET A 1 5.66 -23.91 -17.26
C MET A 1 5.40 -22.90 -16.17
N SER A 2 6.03 -21.72 -16.24
CA SER A 2 5.92 -20.68 -15.22
C SER A 2 4.50 -20.10 -15.25
N THR A 3 3.62 -20.58 -14.39
CA THR A 3 2.34 -19.91 -14.11
C THR A 3 2.65 -18.74 -13.17
N SER A 4 3.24 -17.67 -13.71
CA SER A 4 3.38 -16.42 -12.97
C SER A 4 1.98 -15.94 -12.63
N PHE A 5 1.66 -15.86 -11.34
CA PHE A 5 0.48 -15.18 -10.87
C PHE A 5 0.52 -13.73 -11.38
N ASP A 6 -0.55 -13.28 -12.04
CA ASP A 6 -0.71 -11.88 -12.46
C ASP A 6 -1.29 -11.10 -11.27
N PRO A 7 -0.52 -10.19 -10.62
CA PRO A 7 -1.02 -9.44 -9.48
C PRO A 7 -2.01 -8.33 -9.87
N GLY A 8 -2.22 -8.12 -11.17
CA GLY A 8 -2.95 -6.99 -11.72
C GLY A 8 -2.03 -5.79 -11.99
N ARG A 9 -2.64 -4.66 -12.34
CA ARG A 9 -1.91 -3.42 -12.67
C ARG A 9 -2.76 -2.16 -12.48
N VAL A 10 -2.09 -1.05 -12.23
CA VAL A 10 -2.65 0.29 -12.36
C VAL A 10 -2.32 0.84 -13.75
N GLN A 11 -3.32 1.37 -14.46
CA GLN A 11 -3.13 2.00 -15.76
C GLN A 11 -3.54 3.46 -15.69
N LEU A 12 -2.62 4.35 -16.03
CA LEU A 12 -2.92 5.75 -16.30
C LEU A 12 -3.04 5.96 -17.81
N SER A 13 -4.03 6.72 -18.24
CA SER A 13 -4.21 7.09 -19.65
C SER A 13 -4.31 8.60 -19.78
N LEU A 14 -3.43 9.22 -20.56
CA LEU A 14 -3.44 10.65 -20.87
C LEU A 14 -3.86 10.84 -22.33
N THR A 15 -4.91 11.61 -22.57
CA THR A 15 -5.32 12.00 -23.93
C THR A 15 -4.68 13.34 -24.27
N ILE A 16 -3.96 13.41 -25.38
CA ILE A 16 -3.18 14.57 -25.81
C ILE A 16 -3.82 15.19 -27.06
N LEU A 17 -4.07 16.50 -27.01
CA LEU A 17 -4.47 17.30 -28.17
C LEU A 17 -3.57 18.53 -28.25
N ASP A 18 -3.03 18.82 -29.43
CA ASP A 18 -2.13 19.95 -29.66
C ASP A 18 -0.95 20.03 -28.67
N GLY A 19 -0.43 18.87 -28.26
CA GLY A 19 0.71 18.73 -27.36
C GLY A 19 0.40 18.88 -25.87
N VAL A 20 -0.86 19.10 -25.50
CA VAL A 20 -1.31 19.24 -24.10
C VAL A 20 -2.33 18.19 -23.71
N VAL A 21 -2.41 17.86 -22.42
CA VAL A 21 -3.40 16.91 -21.90
C VAL A 21 -4.80 17.52 -21.92
N VAL A 22 -5.75 16.83 -22.55
CA VAL A 22 -7.19 17.18 -22.51
C VAL A 22 -8.02 16.26 -21.63
N ALA A 23 -7.52 15.08 -21.29
CA ALA A 23 -8.14 14.16 -20.33
C ALA A 23 -7.09 13.25 -19.70
N ALA A 24 -7.29 12.86 -18.45
CA ALA A 24 -6.43 11.93 -17.73
C ALA A 24 -7.29 10.96 -16.91
N GLU A 25 -7.09 9.66 -17.12
CA GLU A 25 -7.92 8.60 -16.55
C GLU A 25 -7.07 7.57 -15.80
N VAL A 26 -7.70 6.88 -14.85
CA VAL A 26 -7.09 5.80 -14.08
C VAL A 26 -7.98 4.56 -14.09
N ALA A 27 -7.35 3.40 -14.20
CA ALA A 27 -7.97 2.11 -13.97
C ALA A 27 -7.06 1.23 -13.10
N CYS A 28 -7.66 0.43 -12.23
CA CYS A 28 -6.97 -0.63 -11.49
C CYS A 28 -7.55 -1.98 -11.93
N VAL A 29 -6.76 -2.75 -12.67
CA VAL A 29 -7.13 -4.08 -13.15
C VAL A 29 -6.60 -5.11 -12.18
N ARG A 30 -7.46 -6.00 -11.68
CA ARG A 30 -7.10 -7.04 -10.71
C ARG A 30 -7.52 -8.43 -11.18
N PRO A 31 -6.73 -9.47 -10.89
CA PRO A 31 -7.23 -10.84 -10.93
C PRO A 31 -8.38 -11.03 -9.92
N GLU A 32 -9.36 -11.86 -10.26
CA GLU A 32 -10.46 -12.22 -9.34
C GLU A 32 -10.03 -13.28 -8.31
N VAL A 33 -8.95 -13.03 -7.59
CA VAL A 33 -8.39 -13.97 -6.59
C VAL A 33 -9.44 -14.40 -5.58
N ALA A 34 -10.20 -13.44 -5.05
CA ALA A 34 -11.21 -13.71 -4.03
C ALA A 34 -12.31 -14.66 -4.55
N ARG A 35 -12.67 -14.57 -5.84
CA ARG A 35 -13.60 -15.50 -6.48
C ARG A 35 -13.03 -16.92 -6.56
N MET A 36 -11.72 -17.06 -6.80
CA MET A 36 -11.04 -18.37 -6.83
C MET A 36 -10.98 -19.06 -5.46
N LEU A 37 -11.17 -18.32 -4.37
CA LEU A 37 -11.17 -18.84 -3.00
C LEU A 37 -12.54 -19.35 -2.55
N ARG A 38 -13.62 -19.05 -3.28
CA ARG A 38 -14.98 -19.53 -2.98
C ARG A 38 -15.07 -21.05 -3.06
N GLY A 39 -15.84 -21.65 -2.14
CA GLY A 39 -16.03 -23.09 -2.01
C GLY A 39 -14.83 -23.85 -1.44
N GLN A 40 -13.70 -23.18 -1.17
CA GLN A 40 -12.56 -23.80 -0.49
C GLN A 40 -12.75 -23.77 1.03
N SER A 41 -12.12 -24.72 1.72
CA SER A 41 -12.13 -24.73 3.19
C SER A 41 -11.42 -23.51 3.76
N ALA A 42 -11.93 -22.98 4.87
CA ALA A 42 -11.37 -21.80 5.52
C ALA A 42 -9.87 -21.96 5.81
N ASP A 43 -9.45 -23.11 6.36
CA ASP A 43 -8.05 -23.40 6.67
C ASP A 43 -7.13 -23.31 5.45
N LYS A 44 -7.58 -23.84 4.31
CA LYS A 44 -6.82 -23.79 3.06
C LYS A 44 -6.68 -22.35 2.58
N VAL A 45 -7.76 -21.56 2.67
CA VAL A 45 -7.73 -20.15 2.26
C VAL A 45 -6.79 -19.34 3.16
N MET A 46 -6.82 -19.54 4.48
CA MET A 46 -5.94 -18.85 5.42
C MET A 46 -4.46 -19.15 5.17
N ALA A 47 -4.13 -20.36 4.70
CA ALA A 47 -2.78 -20.73 4.30
C ALA A 47 -2.35 -20.10 2.98
N LEU A 48 -3.29 -19.90 2.03
CA LEU A 48 -2.99 -19.44 0.67
C LEU A 48 -2.90 -17.92 0.54
N VAL A 49 -3.79 -17.17 1.21
CA VAL A 49 -3.87 -15.70 1.09
C VAL A 49 -2.52 -14.99 1.31
N PRO A 50 -1.73 -15.31 2.36
CA PRO A 50 -0.43 -14.65 2.57
C PRO A 50 0.58 -14.87 1.42
N LEU A 51 0.45 -15.99 0.70
CA LEU A 51 1.37 -16.38 -0.38
C LEU A 51 1.01 -15.71 -1.70
N ILE A 52 -0.26 -15.37 -1.90
CA ILE A 52 -0.72 -14.67 -3.11
C ILE A 52 -0.20 -13.23 -3.15
N TYR A 53 -0.15 -12.57 -1.99
CA TYR A 53 0.19 -11.16 -1.87
C TYR A 53 1.61 -10.98 -1.33
N SER A 54 2.62 -11.07 -2.19
CA SER A 54 4.03 -11.07 -1.79
C SER A 54 4.54 -9.77 -1.14
N LEU A 55 3.87 -8.63 -1.39
CA LEU A 55 4.31 -7.33 -0.87
C LEU A 55 3.79 -7.06 0.55
N CYS A 56 2.60 -7.58 0.88
CA CYS A 56 1.93 -7.37 2.17
C CYS A 56 1.34 -8.67 2.76
N GLY A 57 2.07 -9.78 2.62
CA GLY A 57 1.60 -11.12 2.95
C GLY A 57 1.22 -11.28 4.42
N LYS A 58 1.91 -10.60 5.34
CA LYS A 58 1.56 -10.64 6.78
C LYS A 58 0.24 -9.95 7.03
N ALA A 59 0.08 -8.70 6.59
CA ALA A 59 -1.16 -7.94 6.78
C ALA A 59 -2.36 -8.67 6.15
N GLN A 60 -2.20 -9.25 4.96
CA GLN A 60 -3.23 -10.03 4.27
C GLN A 60 -3.62 -11.29 5.06
N GLY A 61 -2.63 -12.02 5.59
CA GLY A 61 -2.88 -13.18 6.44
C GLY A 61 -3.57 -12.85 7.76
N ILE A 62 -3.15 -11.76 8.40
CA ILE A 62 -3.73 -11.27 9.66
C ILE A 62 -5.18 -10.86 9.43
N ALA A 63 -5.46 -10.05 8.40
CA ALA A 63 -6.80 -9.64 8.05
C ALA A 63 -7.71 -10.83 7.72
N ALA A 64 -7.20 -11.80 6.95
CA ALA A 64 -7.95 -13.01 6.60
C ALA A 64 -8.35 -13.82 7.83
N ARG A 65 -7.41 -14.09 8.74
CA ARG A 65 -7.67 -14.86 9.98
C ARG A 65 -8.60 -14.10 10.93
N ALA A 66 -8.41 -12.79 11.05
CA ALA A 66 -9.26 -11.93 11.85
C ALA A 66 -10.71 -11.91 11.33
N ALA A 67 -10.91 -11.85 10.01
CA ALA A 67 -12.24 -11.92 9.41
C ALA A 67 -12.88 -13.30 9.63
N LEU A 68 -12.09 -14.38 9.59
CA LEU A 68 -12.59 -15.73 9.88
C LEU A 68 -13.03 -15.88 11.34
N ALA A 69 -12.24 -15.38 12.29
CA ALA A 69 -12.59 -15.37 13.71
C ALA A 69 -13.90 -14.60 13.94
N ALA A 70 -14.02 -13.41 13.35
CA ALA A 70 -15.24 -12.61 13.41
C ALA A 70 -16.46 -13.33 12.81
N ALA A 71 -16.30 -14.05 11.70
CA ALA A 71 -17.39 -14.85 11.10
C ALA A 71 -17.86 -15.99 12.01
N ARG A 72 -16.97 -16.49 12.88
CA ARG A 72 -17.25 -17.50 13.92
C ARG A 72 -17.77 -16.91 15.23
N GLY A 73 -17.97 -15.58 15.29
CA GLY A 73 -18.49 -14.89 16.47
C GLY A 73 -17.41 -14.38 17.43
N GLU A 74 -16.13 -14.45 17.06
CA GLU A 74 -15.01 -13.95 17.86
C GLU A 74 -14.60 -12.56 17.37
N ALA A 75 -15.18 -11.53 17.97
CA ALA A 75 -14.79 -10.14 17.69
C ALA A 75 -13.36 -9.85 18.17
N ILE A 76 -12.67 -8.97 17.46
CA ILE A 76 -11.32 -8.51 17.79
C ILE A 76 -11.40 -7.00 18.02
N ASP A 77 -11.20 -6.60 19.27
CA ASP A 77 -11.03 -5.19 19.62
C ASP A 77 -9.77 -4.61 18.95
N PRO A 78 -9.78 -3.33 18.55
CA PRO A 78 -8.65 -2.69 17.91
C PRO A 78 -7.37 -2.80 18.75
N HIS A 79 -6.34 -3.44 18.18
CA HIS A 79 -5.01 -3.52 18.78
C HIS A 79 -3.92 -3.53 17.70
N VAL A 80 -2.71 -3.11 18.06
CA VAL A 80 -1.57 -3.10 17.15
C VAL A 80 -0.95 -4.49 17.08
N ASP A 81 -0.99 -5.12 15.91
CA ASP A 81 -0.25 -6.34 15.62
C ASP A 81 1.21 -5.99 15.24
N ALA A 82 2.17 -6.59 15.95
CA ALA A 82 3.58 -6.29 15.80
C ALA A 82 4.15 -6.68 14.43
N ASP A 83 3.61 -7.74 13.83
CA ASP A 83 4.03 -8.24 12.51
C ASP A 83 3.51 -7.35 11.38
N ALA A 84 2.25 -6.92 11.47
CA ALA A 84 1.67 -5.94 10.54
C ALA A 84 2.37 -4.57 10.65
N LEU A 85 2.66 -4.11 11.87
CA LEU A 85 3.40 -2.86 12.10
C LEU A 85 4.82 -2.95 11.53
N ALA A 86 5.53 -4.06 11.77
CA ALA A 86 6.88 -4.26 11.23
C ALA A 86 6.89 -4.35 9.70
N GLU A 87 5.87 -4.96 9.08
CA GLU A 87 5.70 -4.97 7.62
C GLU A 87 5.51 -3.55 7.06
N ALA A 88 4.62 -2.76 7.67
CA ALA A 88 4.41 -1.36 7.27
C ALA A 88 5.68 -0.50 7.42
N ALA A 89 6.41 -0.63 8.53
CA ALA A 89 7.67 0.09 8.75
C ALA A 89 8.74 -0.30 7.73
N ARG A 90 8.85 -1.59 7.37
CA ARG A 90 9.73 -2.06 6.31
C ARG A 90 9.38 -1.44 4.96
N GLU A 91 8.10 -1.33 4.62
CA GLU A 91 7.66 -0.67 3.38
C GLU A 91 8.01 0.82 3.35
N HIS A 92 7.85 1.54 4.46
CA HIS A 92 8.28 2.94 4.57
C HIS A 92 9.78 3.09 4.38
N ALA A 93 10.58 2.27 5.06
CA ALA A 93 12.04 2.28 4.90
C ALA A 93 12.44 1.95 3.45
N TRP A 94 11.79 0.98 2.81
CA TRP A 94 12.08 0.65 1.41
C TRP A 94 11.79 1.82 0.46
N LYS A 95 10.66 2.51 0.65
CA LYS A 95 10.36 3.71 -0.16
C LYS A 95 11.37 4.82 0.03
N LEU A 96 11.67 5.15 1.28
CA LEU A 96 12.56 6.27 1.62
C LEU A 96 14.01 6.00 1.18
N PHE A 97 14.50 4.77 1.30
CA PHE A 97 15.93 4.47 1.12
C PHE A 97 16.30 3.72 -0.14
N VAL A 98 15.32 3.16 -0.87
CA VAL A 98 15.59 2.34 -2.06
C VAL A 98 14.77 2.79 -3.26
N ASP A 99 13.44 2.78 -3.15
CA ASP A 99 12.56 2.92 -4.32
C ASP A 99 12.42 4.37 -4.81
N TRP A 100 11.97 5.30 -3.95
CA TRP A 100 11.85 6.70 -4.36
C TRP A 100 13.18 7.35 -4.77
N PRO A 101 14.33 7.08 -4.11
CA PRO A 101 15.62 7.54 -4.59
C PRO A 101 15.88 7.12 -6.05
N LYS A 102 15.69 5.84 -6.37
CA LYS A 102 15.87 5.32 -7.74
C LYS A 102 14.94 6.02 -8.74
N GLN A 103 13.67 6.22 -8.39
CA GLN A 103 12.69 6.90 -9.24
C GLN A 103 12.95 8.41 -9.40
N LEU A 104 13.72 9.02 -8.49
CA LEU A 104 14.12 10.43 -8.53
C LEU A 104 15.53 10.64 -9.09
N GLY A 105 16.24 9.57 -9.49
CA GLY A 105 17.63 9.66 -9.95
C GLY A 105 18.65 9.96 -8.84
N ILE A 106 18.29 9.70 -7.58
CA ILE A 106 19.14 9.84 -6.41
C ILE A 106 19.73 8.47 -6.05
N ALA A 107 20.99 8.42 -5.64
CA ALA A 107 21.61 7.18 -5.19
C ALA A 107 20.86 6.61 -3.97
N PRO A 108 20.40 5.34 -4.01
CA PRO A 108 19.75 4.71 -2.87
C PRO A 108 20.78 4.34 -1.78
N ASP A 109 20.33 4.22 -0.53
CA ASP A 109 21.14 3.66 0.57
C ASP A 109 20.54 2.31 1.04
N GLU A 110 20.77 1.28 0.21
CA GLU A 110 20.31 -0.08 0.48
C GLU A 110 20.94 -0.67 1.75
N ALA A 111 22.18 -0.27 2.07
CA ALA A 111 22.85 -0.71 3.28
C ALA A 111 22.18 -0.14 4.53
N TYR A 112 21.77 1.12 4.51
CA TYR A 112 21.02 1.75 5.59
C TYR A 112 19.62 1.16 5.74
N PHE A 113 18.92 0.91 4.63
CA PHE A 113 17.66 0.16 4.64
C PHE A 113 17.81 -1.18 5.37
N VAL A 114 18.83 -1.99 5.01
CA VAL A 114 19.08 -3.28 5.66
C VAL A 114 19.38 -3.13 7.15
N ARG A 115 20.17 -2.13 7.55
CA ARG A 115 20.45 -1.85 8.98
C ARG A 115 19.17 -1.52 9.75
N LEU A 116 18.33 -0.64 9.20
CA LEU A 116 17.07 -0.23 9.85
C LEU A 116 16.11 -1.40 10.06
N VAL A 117 15.84 -2.19 9.02
CA VAL A 117 14.84 -3.27 9.10
C VAL A 117 15.32 -4.48 9.89
N ARG A 118 16.62 -4.57 10.18
CA ARG A 118 17.22 -5.62 11.02
C ARG A 118 17.54 -5.14 12.44
N ALA A 119 17.29 -3.87 12.76
CA ALA A 119 17.59 -3.32 14.08
C ALA A 119 16.87 -4.10 15.19
N LEU A 120 17.65 -4.61 16.14
CA LEU A 120 17.13 -5.25 17.34
C LEU A 120 16.43 -4.22 18.22
N PRO A 121 15.47 -4.62 19.08
CA PRO A 121 14.80 -3.69 19.99
C PRO A 121 15.76 -2.77 20.78
N SER A 122 16.91 -3.29 21.22
CA SER A 122 17.94 -2.53 21.93
C SER A 122 18.66 -1.47 21.09
N GLU A 123 18.63 -1.61 19.76
CA GLU A 123 19.31 -0.72 18.81
C GLU A 123 18.39 0.37 18.26
N ARG A 124 17.07 0.23 18.43
CA ARG A 124 16.09 1.09 17.76
C ARG A 124 16.17 2.56 18.18
N ALA A 125 16.55 2.84 19.44
CA ALA A 125 16.74 4.21 19.90
C ALA A 125 17.86 4.93 19.11
N GLY A 126 19.00 4.28 18.93
CA GLY A 126 20.10 4.79 18.11
C GLY A 126 19.75 4.86 16.62
N ALA A 127 18.99 3.87 16.12
CA ALA A 127 18.47 3.90 14.76
C ALA A 127 17.53 5.09 14.51
N ALA A 128 16.68 5.46 15.49
CA ALA A 128 15.78 6.60 15.40
C ALA A 128 16.54 7.94 15.33
N GLU A 129 17.65 8.07 16.07
CA GLU A 129 18.54 9.24 15.99
C GLU A 129 19.26 9.30 14.64
N SER A 130 19.83 8.18 14.21
CA SER A 130 20.47 8.07 12.89
C SER A 130 19.49 8.37 11.74
N LEU A 131 18.22 7.99 11.87
CA LEU A 131 17.17 8.27 10.88
C LEU A 131 16.90 9.76 10.73
N ARG A 132 16.83 10.49 11.86
CA ARG A 132 16.62 11.94 11.85
C ARG A 132 17.79 12.70 11.21
N ALA A 133 19.00 12.18 11.33
CA ALA A 133 20.21 12.77 10.75
C ALA A 133 20.46 12.34 9.29
N HIS A 134 19.70 11.38 8.75
CA HIS A 134 19.96 10.85 7.43
C HIS A 134 19.61 11.89 6.34
N PRO A 135 20.50 12.17 5.37
CA PRO A 135 20.27 13.24 4.38
C PRO A 135 19.21 12.89 3.33
N LEU A 136 19.00 11.60 3.07
CA LEU A 136 18.20 11.12 1.94
C LEU A 136 16.72 11.58 1.96
N PRO A 137 15.96 11.52 3.08
CA PRO A 137 14.60 12.08 3.09
C PRO A 137 14.54 13.56 2.70
N ALA A 138 15.49 14.37 3.18
CA ALA A 138 15.58 15.78 2.79
C ALA A 138 15.95 15.94 1.31
N ALA A 139 16.85 15.11 0.79
CA ALA A 139 17.22 15.09 -0.63
C ALA A 139 16.04 14.70 -1.54
N LEU A 140 15.21 13.74 -1.12
CA LEU A 140 13.99 13.37 -1.85
C LEU A 140 13.07 14.57 -1.97
N SER A 141 12.76 15.23 -0.85
CA SER A 141 11.93 16.43 -0.83
C SER A 141 12.54 17.54 -1.68
N ALA A 142 13.86 17.77 -1.62
CA ALA A 142 14.53 18.80 -2.41
C ALA A 142 14.49 18.55 -3.94
N ALA A 143 14.34 17.30 -4.37
CA ALA A 143 14.25 16.94 -5.79
C ALA A 143 12.84 17.13 -6.40
N LEU A 144 11.84 17.45 -5.58
CA LEU A 144 10.45 17.70 -6.01
C LEU A 144 10.23 19.17 -6.34
N GLY A 145 9.36 19.45 -7.32
CA GLY A 145 8.95 20.80 -7.69
C GLY A 145 8.04 21.47 -6.65
N GLU A 146 7.48 22.62 -7.03
CA GLU A 146 6.53 23.41 -6.22
C GLU A 146 5.06 23.12 -6.57
N GLY A 147 4.80 22.24 -7.54
CA GLY A 147 3.45 21.87 -7.96
C GLY A 147 2.68 21.10 -6.88
N GLU A 148 1.35 21.07 -6.98
CA GLU A 148 0.49 20.45 -5.95
C GLU A 148 0.75 18.95 -5.79
N ILE A 149 1.05 18.23 -6.88
CA ILE A 149 1.37 16.79 -6.84
C ILE A 149 2.74 16.55 -6.19
N ASP A 150 3.73 17.40 -6.49
CA ASP A 150 5.03 17.38 -5.81
C ASP A 150 4.88 17.68 -4.31
N GLY A 151 4.00 18.63 -3.95
CA GLY A 151 3.60 18.91 -2.56
C GLY A 151 3.01 17.68 -1.87
N LEU A 152 2.08 16.98 -2.52
CA LEU A 152 1.51 15.72 -2.01
C LEU A 152 2.59 14.66 -1.76
N LEU A 153 3.52 14.47 -2.70
CA LEU A 153 4.60 13.49 -2.52
C LEU A 153 5.53 13.88 -1.35
N ARG A 154 5.79 15.18 -1.17
CA ARG A 154 6.55 15.71 -0.01
C ARG A 154 5.86 15.39 1.30
N GLU A 155 4.55 15.64 1.40
CA GLU A 155 3.76 15.25 2.59
C GLU A 155 3.82 13.75 2.86
N ARG A 156 3.82 12.92 1.81
CA ARG A 156 3.97 11.46 1.93
C ARG A 156 5.37 11.05 2.40
N ILE A 157 6.42 11.73 1.97
CA ILE A 157 7.78 11.53 2.48
C ILE A 157 7.83 11.82 3.98
N ASP A 158 7.34 12.99 4.39
CA ASP A 158 7.37 13.43 5.78
C ASP A 158 6.54 12.52 6.69
N MET A 159 5.34 12.12 6.24
CA MET A 159 4.48 11.17 6.95
C MET A 159 5.18 9.82 7.16
N ARG A 160 5.78 9.23 6.11
CA ARG A 160 6.46 7.93 6.22
C ARG A 160 7.71 8.02 7.09
N LEU A 161 8.44 9.13 7.04
CA LEU A 161 9.60 9.37 7.89
C LEU A 161 9.19 9.43 9.37
N ALA A 162 8.11 10.16 9.68
CA ALA A 162 7.57 10.28 11.04
C ALA A 162 7.10 8.92 11.58
N GLN A 163 6.32 8.17 10.79
CA GLN A 163 5.84 6.83 11.16
C GLN A 163 6.99 5.84 11.38
N LEU A 164 8.01 5.87 10.51
CA LEU A 164 9.20 5.04 10.69
C LEU A 164 9.99 5.40 11.95
N ALA A 165 10.13 6.70 12.25
CA ALA A 165 10.78 7.18 13.47
C ALA A 165 10.00 6.77 14.73
N ASP A 166 8.68 6.84 14.70
CA ASP A 166 7.81 6.42 15.81
C ASP A 166 7.88 4.91 16.05
N TRP A 167 8.00 4.10 14.99
CA TRP A 167 8.23 2.65 15.11
C TRP A 167 9.56 2.33 15.77
N LEU A 168 10.64 3.01 15.38
CA LEU A 168 11.94 2.87 16.03
C LEU A 168 11.90 3.33 17.48
N ALA A 169 11.16 4.40 17.79
CA ALA A 169 11.01 4.91 19.14
C ALA A 169 10.03 4.10 20.01
N GLY A 170 9.37 3.06 19.47
CA GLY A 170 8.38 2.25 20.19
C GLY A 170 7.13 3.02 20.60
N LYS A 171 6.78 4.10 19.88
CA LYS A 171 5.59 4.90 20.15
C LYS A 171 4.33 4.24 19.61
N ALA A 172 3.21 4.54 20.26
CA ALA A 172 1.88 4.13 19.81
C ALA A 172 1.57 4.67 18.40
N GLN A 173 0.99 3.82 17.56
CA GLN A 173 0.73 4.11 16.14
C GLN A 173 -0.57 3.46 15.70
N ALA A 174 -1.22 4.05 14.69
CA ALA A 174 -2.34 3.42 14.02
C ALA A 174 -1.88 2.29 13.09
N LEU A 175 -0.67 2.35 12.52
CA LEU A 175 -0.14 1.30 11.65
C LEU A 175 -0.08 -0.05 12.37
N GLY A 176 -0.43 -1.11 11.64
CA GLY A 176 -0.55 -2.46 12.17
C GLY A 176 -1.78 -2.68 13.06
N THR A 177 -2.65 -1.68 13.26
CA THR A 177 -3.89 -1.88 13.99
C THR A 177 -4.79 -2.86 13.25
N VAL A 178 -5.21 -3.90 13.96
CA VAL A 178 -6.14 -4.93 13.50
C VAL A 178 -7.43 -4.78 14.30
N SER A 179 -8.56 -4.86 13.61
CA SER A 179 -9.87 -4.99 14.24
C SER A 179 -10.75 -5.92 13.42
N ALA A 180 -11.69 -6.60 14.05
CA ALA A 180 -12.64 -7.44 13.34
C ALA A 180 -13.97 -7.56 14.08
N SER A 181 -15.06 -7.63 13.32
CA SER A 181 -16.40 -7.78 13.86
C SER A 181 -17.28 -8.62 12.94
N SER A 182 -18.25 -9.31 13.54
CA SER A 182 -19.31 -9.95 12.78
C SER A 182 -20.26 -8.87 12.23
N VAL A 183 -20.56 -8.95 10.94
CA VAL A 183 -21.51 -8.04 10.27
C VAL A 183 -22.82 -8.76 9.90
N GLY A 184 -22.95 -10.02 10.30
CA GLY A 184 -24.12 -10.87 10.08
C GLY A 184 -23.80 -12.34 10.44
N PRO A 185 -24.81 -13.22 10.54
CA PRO A 185 -24.60 -14.64 10.84
C PRO A 185 -23.63 -15.28 9.84
N GLY A 186 -22.50 -15.81 10.33
CA GLY A 186 -21.45 -16.40 9.49
C GLY A 186 -20.67 -15.41 8.64
N ILE A 187 -20.84 -14.09 8.82
CA ILE A 187 -20.16 -13.04 8.06
C ILE A 187 -19.22 -12.28 8.98
N GLY A 188 -17.94 -12.25 8.63
CA GLY A 188 -16.90 -11.54 9.36
C GLY A 188 -16.22 -10.50 8.48
N GLU A 189 -15.94 -9.34 9.07
CA GLU A 189 -15.13 -8.28 8.48
C GLU A 189 -13.93 -7.98 9.37
N ALA A 190 -12.75 -7.85 8.77
CA ALA A 190 -11.57 -7.37 9.45
C ALA A 190 -10.92 -6.23 8.69
N LYS A 191 -10.27 -5.34 9.45
CA LYS A 191 -9.52 -4.19 8.97
C LYS A 191 -8.11 -4.23 9.52
N VAL A 192 -7.13 -3.93 8.67
CA VAL A 192 -5.73 -3.78 9.05
C VAL A 192 -5.20 -2.46 8.49
N GLU A 193 -4.66 -1.62 9.36
CA GLU A 193 -4.03 -0.36 8.97
C GLU A 193 -2.63 -0.62 8.40
N THR A 194 -2.48 -0.50 7.07
CA THR A 194 -1.22 -0.76 6.36
C THR A 194 -0.52 0.53 5.95
N ALA A 195 0.72 0.44 5.45
CA ALA A 195 1.48 1.59 4.96
C ALA A 195 0.81 2.36 3.79
N ARG A 196 -0.14 1.73 3.09
CA ARG A 196 -0.89 2.33 1.97
C ARG A 196 -2.31 2.76 2.35
N GLY A 197 -2.75 2.50 3.59
CA GLY A 197 -4.11 2.72 4.08
C GLY A 197 -4.76 1.43 4.60
N THR A 198 -6.07 1.50 4.89
CA THR A 198 -6.82 0.38 5.47
C THR A 198 -7.06 -0.75 4.46
N LEU A 199 -6.60 -1.95 4.79
CA LEU A 199 -6.91 -3.20 4.10
C LEU A 199 -8.15 -3.83 4.75
N VAL A 200 -9.15 -4.19 3.95
CA VAL A 200 -10.40 -4.81 4.46
C VAL A 200 -10.59 -6.20 3.87
N HIS A 201 -10.85 -7.18 4.73
CA HIS A 201 -11.25 -8.52 4.34
C HIS A 201 -12.66 -8.78 4.86
N ARG A 202 -13.55 -9.23 3.99
CA ARG A 202 -14.91 -9.63 4.36
C ARG A 202 -15.21 -11.00 3.78
N LEU A 203 -15.58 -11.95 4.62
CA LEU A 203 -15.90 -13.31 4.20
C LEU A 203 -17.22 -13.80 4.78
N THR A 204 -17.84 -14.75 4.09
CA THR A 204 -19.06 -15.45 4.52
C THR A 204 -18.79 -16.95 4.58
N LEU A 205 -19.14 -17.57 5.69
CA LEU A 205 -19.03 -19.02 5.89
C LEU A 205 -20.32 -19.74 5.46
N ALA A 206 -20.14 -20.89 4.83
CA ALA A 206 -21.13 -21.95 4.74
C ALA A 206 -20.48 -23.20 5.34
N ASP A 207 -20.86 -23.54 6.57
CA ASP A 207 -20.17 -24.51 7.41
C ASP A 207 -18.66 -24.16 7.52
N ASP A 208 -17.77 -25.04 7.09
CA ASP A 208 -16.31 -24.83 7.12
C ASP A 208 -15.74 -24.25 5.80
N ALA A 209 -16.57 -23.97 4.80
CA ALA A 209 -16.17 -23.44 3.51
C ALA A 209 -16.51 -21.94 3.36
N LEU A 210 -15.74 -21.24 2.53
CA LEU A 210 -16.07 -19.85 2.17
C LEU A 210 -17.17 -19.83 1.11
N ALA A 211 -18.36 -19.37 1.50
CA ALA A 211 -19.45 -19.07 0.56
C ALA A 211 -19.14 -17.83 -0.29
N ASP A 212 -18.56 -16.81 0.35
CA ASP A 212 -18.09 -15.60 -0.31
C ASP A 212 -16.84 -15.04 0.35
N TYR A 213 -16.04 -14.30 -0.42
CA TYR A 213 -14.85 -13.61 0.06
C TYR A 213 -14.60 -12.37 -0.79
N THR A 214 -14.43 -11.23 -0.14
CA THR A 214 -14.01 -9.96 -0.73
C THR A 214 -12.78 -9.41 -0.01
N ILE A 215 -11.82 -8.93 -0.79
CA ILE A 215 -10.65 -8.20 -0.31
C ILE A 215 -10.73 -6.81 -0.94
N ILE A 216 -10.66 -5.77 -0.12
CA ILE A 216 -10.63 -4.37 -0.55
C ILE A 216 -9.28 -3.82 -0.15
N ALA A 217 -8.34 -3.72 -1.10
CA ALA A 217 -7.03 -3.16 -0.85
C ALA A 217 -7.05 -1.62 -1.03
N PRO A 218 -6.17 -0.88 -0.33
CA PRO A 218 -6.09 0.58 -0.49
C PRO A 218 -5.83 1.02 -1.93
N THR A 219 -5.01 0.26 -2.67
CA THR A 219 -4.77 0.52 -4.10
C THR A 219 -6.05 0.44 -4.93
N ASP A 220 -6.95 -0.48 -4.63
CA ASP A 220 -8.20 -0.64 -5.40
C ASP A 220 -9.10 0.58 -5.20
N VAL A 221 -9.15 1.11 -3.98
CA VAL A 221 -9.93 2.30 -3.63
C VAL A 221 -9.29 3.57 -4.18
N HIS A 222 -7.98 3.73 -4.01
CA HIS A 222 -7.25 4.93 -4.45
C HIS A 222 -7.25 5.08 -5.98
N PHE A 223 -7.10 3.99 -6.71
CA PHE A 223 -6.98 3.95 -8.17
C PHE A 223 -8.26 3.48 -8.88
N ALA A 224 -9.40 3.43 -8.17
CA ALA A 224 -10.70 3.32 -8.81
C ALA A 224 -10.97 4.56 -9.70
N PRO A 225 -11.84 4.44 -10.72
CA PRO A 225 -12.25 5.61 -11.53
C PRO A 225 -12.87 6.75 -10.71
N THR A 226 -13.44 6.44 -9.55
CA THR A 226 -13.98 7.41 -8.58
C THR A 226 -13.10 7.60 -7.36
N GLY A 227 -11.87 7.07 -7.40
CA GLY A 227 -10.89 7.13 -6.31
C GLY A 227 -10.17 8.47 -6.23
N GLN A 228 -9.36 8.64 -5.18
CA GLN A 228 -8.62 9.90 -4.95
C GLN A 228 -7.70 10.26 -6.12
N VAL A 229 -7.06 9.27 -6.74
CA VAL A 229 -6.11 9.49 -7.86
C VAL A 229 -6.81 10.13 -9.06
N ALA A 230 -8.05 9.76 -9.35
CA ALA A 230 -8.82 10.35 -10.47
C ALA A 230 -8.97 11.88 -10.30
N GLY A 231 -9.27 12.34 -9.08
CA GLY A 231 -9.36 13.78 -8.80
C GLY A 231 -8.02 14.52 -8.93
N TRP A 232 -6.89 13.86 -8.63
CA TRP A 232 -5.56 14.44 -8.83
C TRP A 232 -5.13 14.47 -10.30
N LEU A 233 -5.55 13.48 -11.10
CA LEU A 233 -5.24 13.44 -12.53
C LEU A 233 -5.87 14.59 -13.31
N GLU A 234 -7.01 15.13 -12.86
CA GLU A 234 -7.60 16.33 -13.48
C GLU A 234 -6.66 17.54 -13.42
N LYS A 235 -5.72 17.59 -12.46
CA LYS A 235 -4.71 18.66 -12.38
C LYS A 235 -3.67 18.58 -13.50
N LEU A 236 -3.62 17.49 -14.26
CA LEU A 236 -2.74 17.34 -15.40
C LEU A 236 -3.31 18.02 -16.66
N ARG A 237 -4.60 18.35 -16.69
CA ARG A 237 -5.25 18.96 -17.84
C ARG A 237 -4.60 20.30 -18.17
N GLY A 238 -4.26 20.50 -19.44
CA GLY A 238 -3.57 21.68 -19.94
C GLY A 238 -2.04 21.65 -19.80
N LEU A 239 -1.47 20.66 -19.10
CA LEU A 239 -0.02 20.50 -19.06
C LEU A 239 0.51 19.93 -20.39
N PRO A 240 1.73 20.33 -20.81
CA PRO A 240 2.45 19.67 -21.89
C PRO A 240 2.64 18.18 -21.57
N ALA A 241 2.54 17.31 -22.59
CA ALA A 241 2.58 15.86 -22.41
C ALA A 241 3.74 15.36 -21.53
N GLY A 242 4.96 15.82 -21.79
CA GLY A 242 6.14 15.40 -21.03
C GLY A 242 6.15 15.87 -19.56
N GLU A 243 5.53 17.00 -19.24
CA GLU A 243 5.35 17.42 -17.84
C GLU A 243 4.25 16.60 -17.17
N ALA A 244 3.14 16.35 -17.86
CA ALA A 244 2.06 15.53 -17.34
C ALA A 244 2.50 14.09 -17.03
N GLU A 245 3.34 13.48 -17.88
CA GLU A 245 3.92 12.15 -17.63
C GLU A 245 4.79 12.13 -16.36
N ARG A 246 5.61 13.17 -16.15
CA ARG A 246 6.40 13.31 -14.92
C ARG A 246 5.51 13.45 -13.69
N GLN A 247 4.50 14.33 -13.74
CA GLN A 247 3.58 14.55 -12.64
C GLN A 247 2.70 13.31 -12.35
N ALA A 248 2.27 12.59 -13.38
CA ALA A 248 1.59 11.31 -13.24
C ALA A 248 2.47 10.29 -12.48
N ALA A 249 3.76 10.21 -12.79
CA ALA A 249 4.70 9.37 -12.06
C ALA A 249 4.83 9.80 -10.58
N ARG A 250 4.91 11.11 -10.29
CA ARG A 250 4.94 11.63 -8.91
C ARG A 250 3.66 11.30 -8.14
N LEU A 251 2.51 11.38 -8.80
CA LEU A 251 1.23 10.99 -8.21
C LEU A 251 1.21 9.51 -7.85
N VAL A 252 1.68 8.63 -8.74
CA VAL A 252 1.78 7.19 -8.45
C VAL A 252 2.77 6.92 -7.32
N MET A 253 3.90 7.62 -7.27
CA MET A 253 4.85 7.52 -6.16
C MET A 253 4.20 7.87 -4.81
N ALA A 254 3.34 8.89 -4.78
CA ALA A 254 2.69 9.36 -3.56
C ALA A 254 1.63 8.37 -3.03
N PHE A 255 0.88 7.73 -3.94
CA PHE A 255 -0.15 6.74 -3.58
C PHE A 255 0.38 5.31 -3.46
N ASP A 256 1.55 5.01 -4.03
CA ASP A 256 2.30 3.75 -3.89
C ASP A 256 1.43 2.51 -4.12
N PRO A 257 0.98 2.23 -5.35
CA PRO A 257 0.19 1.03 -5.63
C PRO A 257 0.99 -0.24 -5.32
N CYS A 258 0.34 -1.26 -4.77
CA CYS A 258 0.96 -2.57 -4.50
C CYS A 258 1.09 -3.47 -5.76
N VAL A 259 0.84 -2.91 -6.94
CA VAL A 259 0.95 -3.56 -8.26
C VAL A 259 1.80 -2.74 -9.20
N PRO A 260 2.36 -3.38 -10.26
CA PRO A 260 2.92 -2.66 -11.38
C PRO A 260 1.96 -1.61 -11.93
N TRP A 261 2.52 -0.56 -12.51
CA TRP A 261 1.75 0.47 -13.17
C TRP A 261 2.40 0.92 -14.48
N ASP A 262 1.60 1.53 -15.34
CA ASP A 262 2.04 2.20 -16.56
C ASP A 262 1.24 3.47 -16.83
N CYS A 263 1.80 4.33 -17.67
CA CYS A 263 1.11 5.48 -18.25
C CYS A 263 1.14 5.33 -19.76
N THR A 264 -0.02 5.48 -20.41
CA THR A 264 -0.13 5.52 -21.86
C THR A 264 -0.61 6.89 -22.31
N THR A 265 0.00 7.42 -23.36
CA THR A 265 -0.46 8.63 -24.05
C THR A 265 -1.19 8.24 -25.32
N ARG A 266 -2.29 8.92 -25.61
CA ARG A 266 -3.12 8.72 -26.80
C ARG A 266 -3.42 10.03 -27.49
#